data_AF-A0A6J1P1X8-F1
#
_entry.id   AF-A0A6J1P1X8-F1
#
_cell.length_a   1.000
_cell.length_b   1.000
_cell.length_c   1.000
_cell.angle_alpha   90.00
_cell.angle_beta   90.00
_cell.angle_gamma   90.00
#
_symmetry.space_group_name_H-M   'P 1'
#
loop_
_entity.id
_entity.type
_entity.pdbx_description
1 polymer ?
#
loop_
_entity_poly.entity_id
_entity_poly.type
_entity_poly.pdbx_seq_one_letter_code
_entity_poly.pdbx_strand_id
1 'polypeptide(L)'
;MPRKPCYWTRKLEFALVEFVRQREFIWKPVGNTNHDIQKKYRAYAEFAASLGSDFTARSVRDRWVNIRSTFNHNLRRVDKSKEIAQSSADVYVPCWPLWKPLQFLRDANYDDYPIQDFNDTASKVEVKEEPLPEYNAILNIRQRGERTNRPRRKAIKKLDNTNGCKKVLDSLIKTMTPLLNTSTNKSQYWFFGRHITERLNAMRKVDAVCASREIMRLVKCVDT
;
A
#
# COMPACT_ATOMS: atom_id res chain seq x y z
N MET A 1 5.11 -26.33 -5.84
CA MET A 1 6.09 -26.84 -4.85
C MET A 1 5.82 -26.19 -3.50
N PRO A 2 5.60 -26.97 -2.43
CA PRO A 2 5.49 -26.43 -1.08
C PRO A 2 6.80 -25.75 -0.70
N ARG A 3 6.72 -24.53 -0.17
CA ARG A 3 7.89 -23.76 0.24
C ARG A 3 8.43 -24.33 1.55
N LYS A 4 9.70 -24.70 1.58
CA LYS A 4 10.37 -25.05 2.84
C LYS A 4 10.35 -23.81 3.75
N PRO A 5 9.94 -23.92 5.02
CA PRO A 5 10.04 -22.83 5.96
C PRO A 5 11.54 -22.55 6.23
N CYS A 6 11.99 -21.32 5.97
CA CYS A 6 13.33 -20.89 6.32
C CYS A 6 13.32 -20.28 7.73
N TYR A 7 14.22 -20.74 8.60
CA TYR A 7 14.29 -20.28 9.99
C TYR A 7 15.30 -19.14 10.14
N TRP A 8 14.82 -18.01 10.64
CA TRP A 8 15.66 -16.84 10.93
C TRP A 8 16.11 -16.87 12.38
N THR A 9 17.41 -17.12 12.59
CA THR A 9 18.02 -16.94 13.91
C THR A 9 18.44 -15.49 14.08
N ARG A 10 18.60 -15.05 15.33
CA ARG A 10 19.08 -13.70 15.66
C ARG A 10 20.40 -13.38 14.96
N LYS A 11 21.35 -14.33 14.89
CA LYS A 11 22.64 -14.14 14.21
C LYS A 11 22.47 -13.82 12.72
N LEU A 12 21.56 -14.52 12.03
CA LEU A 12 21.24 -14.28 10.62
C LEU A 12 20.60 -12.92 10.40
N GLU A 13 19.78 -12.46 11.34
CA GLU A 13 19.18 -11.13 11.26
C GLU A 13 20.21 -10.02 11.42
N PHE A 14 21.16 -10.18 12.34
CA PHE A 14 22.29 -9.25 12.44
C PHE A 14 23.11 -9.21 11.15
N ALA A 15 23.41 -10.38 10.58
CA ALA A 15 24.10 -10.46 9.29
C ALA A 15 23.33 -9.76 8.16
N LEU A 16 22.00 -9.93 8.13
CA LEU A 16 21.13 -9.25 7.16
C LEU A 16 21.15 -7.73 7.36
N VAL A 17 21.06 -7.26 8.61
CA VAL A 17 21.11 -5.82 8.91
C VAL A 17 22.45 -5.23 8.47
N GLU A 18 23.57 -5.89 8.76
CA GLU A 18 24.90 -5.43 8.36
C GLU A 18 25.06 -5.42 6.84
N PHE A 19 24.61 -6.47 6.16
CA PHE A 19 24.59 -6.54 4.70
C PHE A 19 23.78 -5.41 4.07
N VAL A 20 22.60 -5.11 4.62
CA VAL A 20 21.77 -4.01 4.13
C VAL A 20 22.42 -2.66 4.44
N ARG A 21 23.01 -2.48 5.62
CA ARG A 21 23.72 -1.24 5.99
C ARG A 21 24.80 -0.89 4.97
N GLN A 22 25.59 -1.88 4.55
CA GLN A 22 26.65 -1.72 3.54
C GLN A 22 26.13 -1.38 2.13
N ARG A 23 24.85 -1.67 1.83
CA ARG A 23 24.25 -1.51 0.51
C ARG A 23 23.19 -0.42 0.53
N GLU A 24 23.65 0.81 0.41
CA GLU A 24 22.82 2.02 0.51
C GLU A 24 21.61 2.02 -0.43
N PHE A 25 21.76 1.49 -1.65
CA PHE A 25 20.66 1.40 -2.63
C PHE A 25 19.47 0.53 -2.19
N ILE A 26 19.60 -0.23 -1.10
CA ILE A 26 18.52 -1.02 -0.51
C ILE A 26 17.63 -0.14 0.38
N TRP A 27 18.21 0.76 1.16
CA TRP A 27 17.54 1.43 2.27
C TRP A 27 17.50 2.96 2.20
N LYS A 28 18.50 3.62 1.59
CA LYS A 28 18.44 5.08 1.37
C LYS A 28 17.29 5.42 0.42
N PRO A 29 16.60 6.55 0.57
CA PRO A 29 15.51 6.94 -0.32
C PRO A 29 16.02 7.37 -1.71
N VAL A 30 17.20 7.96 -1.78
CA VAL A 30 17.81 8.41 -3.03
C VAL A 30 18.31 7.23 -3.84
N GLY A 31 17.86 7.14 -5.10
CA GLY A 31 18.12 5.98 -5.95
C GLY A 31 17.36 4.71 -5.53
N ASN A 32 16.40 4.79 -4.60
CA ASN A 32 15.55 3.66 -4.20
C ASN A 32 14.20 3.71 -4.91
N THR A 33 14.25 4.05 -6.20
CA THR A 33 13.08 4.00 -7.07
C THR A 33 12.70 2.53 -7.34
N ASN A 34 11.44 2.29 -7.74
CA ASN A 34 11.01 0.99 -8.25
C ASN A 34 11.81 0.54 -9.48
N HIS A 35 12.54 1.45 -10.12
CA HIS A 35 13.45 1.14 -11.22
C HIS A 35 14.56 0.15 -10.81
N ASP A 36 15.06 0.25 -9.57
CA ASP A 36 16.14 -0.59 -9.05
C ASP A 36 15.67 -1.88 -8.36
N ILE A 37 14.43 -2.32 -8.62
CA ILE A 37 13.90 -3.57 -8.04
C ILE A 37 14.80 -4.75 -8.38
N GLN A 38 15.32 -4.82 -9.60
CA GLN A 38 16.21 -5.92 -10.02
C GLN A 38 17.55 -5.87 -9.29
N LYS A 39 18.12 -4.68 -9.08
CA LYS A 39 19.37 -4.49 -8.32
C LYS A 39 19.21 -4.94 -6.86
N LYS A 40 18.08 -4.60 -6.23
CA LYS A 40 17.72 -5.06 -4.88
C LYS A 40 17.51 -6.57 -4.84
N TYR A 41 16.79 -7.12 -5.82
CA TYR A 41 16.54 -8.55 -5.90
C TYR A 41 17.84 -9.34 -6.07
N ARG A 42 18.75 -8.87 -6.93
CA ARG A 42 20.09 -9.46 -7.09
C ARG A 42 20.87 -9.43 -5.78
N ALA A 43 20.84 -8.32 -5.05
CA ALA A 43 21.48 -8.24 -3.74
C ALA A 43 20.89 -9.25 -2.74
N TYR A 44 19.56 -9.37 -2.66
CA TYR A 44 18.94 -10.38 -1.80
C TYR A 44 19.22 -11.82 -2.24
N ALA A 45 19.35 -12.06 -3.54
CA ALA A 45 19.73 -13.37 -4.07
C ALA A 45 21.16 -13.74 -3.67
N GLU A 46 22.08 -12.79 -3.73
CA GLU A 46 23.47 -12.97 -3.28
C GLU A 46 23.55 -13.28 -1.77
N PHE A 47 22.80 -12.54 -0.95
CA PHE A 47 22.72 -12.85 0.48
C PHE A 47 22.05 -14.20 0.74
N ALA A 48 21.01 -14.56 -0.02
CA ALA A 48 20.40 -15.89 0.11
C ALA A 48 21.38 -17.01 -0.25
N ALA A 49 22.20 -16.81 -1.30
CA ALA A 49 23.19 -17.78 -1.73
C ALA A 49 24.28 -18.03 -0.66
N SER A 50 24.67 -17.01 0.11
CA SER A 50 25.65 -17.17 1.20
C SER A 50 25.08 -17.90 2.43
N LEU A 51 23.76 -17.94 2.59
CA LEU A 51 23.08 -18.64 3.69
C LEU A 51 22.77 -20.12 3.39
N GLY A 52 22.77 -20.50 2.11
CA GLY A 52 22.47 -21.87 1.67
C GLY A 52 21.10 -22.03 1.03
N SER A 53 20.79 -23.27 0.63
CA SER A 53 19.65 -23.62 -0.25
C SER A 53 18.26 -23.36 0.34
N ASP A 54 18.15 -23.15 1.66
CA ASP A 54 16.86 -22.92 2.34
C ASP A 54 16.39 -21.47 2.21
N PHE A 55 17.27 -20.55 1.81
CA PHE A 55 16.95 -19.13 1.67
C PHE A 55 16.71 -18.77 0.20
N THR A 56 15.75 -17.88 -0.02
CA THR A 56 15.46 -17.32 -1.34
C THR A 56 15.55 -15.80 -1.25
N ALA A 57 15.85 -15.14 -2.36
CA ALA A 57 15.84 -13.66 -2.43
C ALA A 57 14.52 -13.07 -1.90
N ARG A 58 13.40 -13.78 -2.11
CA ARG A 58 12.09 -13.40 -1.59
C ARG A 58 12.03 -13.51 -0.06
N SER A 59 12.47 -14.62 0.53
CA SER A 59 12.41 -14.79 1.99
C SER A 59 13.32 -13.79 2.72
N VAL A 60 14.48 -13.48 2.14
CA VAL A 60 15.38 -12.41 2.62
C VAL A 60 14.69 -11.04 2.56
N ARG A 61 14.08 -10.70 1.42
CA ARG A 61 13.31 -9.46 1.26
C ARG A 61 12.18 -9.35 2.28
N ASP A 62 11.39 -10.40 2.42
CA ASP A 62 10.24 -10.42 3.33
C ASP A 62 10.71 -10.26 4.79
N ARG A 63 11.82 -10.89 5.17
CA ARG A 63 12.43 -10.67 6.50
C ARG A 63 12.89 -9.23 6.70
N TRP A 64 13.59 -8.66 5.72
CA TRP A 64 14.02 -7.27 5.79
C TRP A 64 12.84 -6.29 5.95
N VAL A 65 11.75 -6.49 5.19
CA VAL A 65 10.53 -5.68 5.31
C VAL A 65 9.96 -5.75 6.73
N ASN A 66 9.93 -6.93 7.33
CA ASN A 66 9.45 -7.12 8.71
C ASN A 66 10.34 -6.41 9.74
N ILE A 67 11.67 -6.53 9.59
CA ILE A 67 12.65 -5.84 10.45
C ILE A 67 12.42 -4.32 10.36
N ARG A 68 12.40 -3.77 9.14
CA ARG A 68 12.20 -2.33 8.93
C ARG A 68 10.85 -1.84 9.46
N SER A 69 9.78 -2.62 9.30
CA SER A 69 8.46 -2.30 9.84
C SER A 69 8.48 -2.21 11.37
N THR A 70 9.14 -3.19 12.02
CA THR A 70 9.29 -3.23 13.48
C THR A 70 10.14 -2.06 13.98
N PHE A 71 11.20 -1.70 13.27
CA PHE A 71 12.00 -0.52 13.55
C PHE A 71 11.15 0.76 13.49
N ASN A 72 10.44 1.00 12.38
CA ASN A 72 9.61 2.19 12.21
C ASN A 72 8.49 2.28 13.25
N HIS A 73 7.95 1.14 13.69
CA HIS A 73 6.99 1.11 14.79
C HIS A 73 7.63 1.56 16.11
N ASN A 74 8.80 1.03 16.46
CA ASN A 74 9.53 1.44 17.66
C ASN A 74 9.97 2.90 17.58
N LEU A 75 10.43 3.38 16.43
CA LEU A 75 10.83 4.76 16.20
C LEU A 75 9.70 5.73 16.54
N ARG A 76 8.49 5.50 16.01
CA ARG A 76 7.30 6.30 16.36
C ARG A 76 6.98 6.29 17.86
N ARG A 77 7.23 5.18 18.57
CA ARG A 77 7.01 5.12 20.02
C ARG A 77 8.06 5.93 20.78
N VAL A 78 9.32 5.88 20.34
CA VAL A 78 10.40 6.69 20.90
C VAL A 78 10.09 8.16 20.68
N ASP A 79 9.76 8.57 19.45
CA ASP A 79 9.46 9.96 19.12
C ASP A 79 8.26 10.49 19.93
N LYS A 80 7.17 9.71 20.01
CA LYS A 80 6.02 10.07 20.85
C LYS A 80 6.38 10.16 22.34
N SER A 81 7.25 9.29 22.85
CA SER A 81 7.68 9.37 24.25
C SER A 81 8.53 10.62 24.51
N LYS A 82 9.36 11.04 23.55
CA LYS A 82 10.15 12.28 23.66
C LYS A 82 9.28 13.54 23.69
N GLU A 83 8.16 13.53 22.97
CA GLU A 83 7.20 14.66 22.98
C GLU A 83 6.49 14.80 24.34
N ILE A 84 6.30 13.71 25.08
CA ILE A 84 5.53 13.68 26.33
C ILE A 84 6.45 13.73 27.57
N ALA A 85 7.67 13.24 27.45
CA ALA A 85 8.61 13.11 28.56
C ALA A 85 9.07 14.49 29.07
N GLN A 86 9.00 14.68 30.39
CA GLN A 86 9.54 15.86 31.07
C GLN A 86 11.04 15.73 31.36
N SER A 87 11.56 14.49 31.39
CA SER A 87 12.97 14.18 31.60
C SER A 87 13.44 13.09 30.64
N SER A 88 14.73 13.09 30.31
CA SER A 88 15.35 12.09 29.41
C SER A 88 15.26 10.66 29.94
N ALA A 89 15.08 10.48 31.25
CA ALA A 89 14.87 9.19 31.89
C ALA A 89 13.52 8.54 31.57
N ASP A 90 12.51 9.33 31.17
CA ASP A 90 11.16 8.84 30.87
C ASP A 90 10.98 8.45 29.39
N VAL A 91 12.00 8.66 28.57
CA VAL A 91 11.96 8.34 27.15
C VAL A 91 11.97 6.82 26.97
N TYR A 92 11.01 6.33 26.19
CA TYR A 92 10.91 4.90 25.88
C TYR A 92 12.17 4.42 25.15
N VAL A 93 12.80 3.36 25.67
CA VAL A 93 13.93 2.69 25.03
C VAL A 93 13.49 1.28 24.60
N PRO A 94 13.45 0.98 23.29
CA PRO A 94 13.08 -0.36 22.82
C PRO A 94 14.10 -1.42 23.27
N CYS A 95 13.63 -2.48 23.93
CA CYS A 95 14.45 -3.65 24.30
C CYS A 95 14.72 -4.60 23.12
N TRP A 96 14.53 -4.15 21.88
CA TRP A 96 14.65 -4.99 20.70
C TRP A 96 16.13 -5.09 20.26
N PRO A 97 16.71 -6.29 20.12
CA PRO A 97 18.13 -6.46 19.80
C PRO A 97 18.66 -5.71 18.57
N LEU A 98 17.82 -5.55 17.55
CA LEU A 98 18.19 -4.89 16.30
C LEU A 98 18.03 -3.36 16.37
N TRP A 99 17.55 -2.83 17.49
CA TRP A 99 17.30 -1.39 17.66
C TRP A 99 18.56 -0.54 17.47
N LYS A 100 19.67 -0.90 18.13
CA LYS A 100 20.95 -0.18 18.01
C LYS A 100 21.57 -0.32 16.60
N PRO A 101 21.70 -1.52 16.01
CA PRO A 101 22.21 -1.68 14.65
C PRO A 101 21.42 -0.94 13.58
N LEU A 102 20.12 -0.71 13.77
CA LEU A 102 19.25 -0.07 12.77
C LEU A 102 19.20 1.45 12.86
N GLN A 103 19.98 2.08 13.75
CA GLN A 103 19.95 3.54 13.90
C GLN A 103 20.33 4.30 12.62
N PHE A 104 21.14 3.70 11.73
CA PHE A 104 21.47 4.30 10.42
C PHE A 104 20.25 4.60 9.55
N LEU A 105 19.11 3.93 9.78
CA LEU A 105 17.86 4.20 9.07
C LEU A 105 17.21 5.53 9.49
N ARG A 106 17.59 6.06 10.66
CA ARG A 106 17.11 7.35 11.15
C ARG A 106 17.75 8.48 10.35
N ASP A 107 19.05 8.39 10.11
CA ASP A 107 19.86 9.44 9.51
C ASP A 107 19.49 9.67 8.03
N ALA A 108 19.13 8.61 7.29
CA ALA A 108 18.63 8.74 5.91
C ALA A 108 17.31 9.50 5.75
N ASN A 109 16.58 9.80 6.83
CA ASN A 109 15.40 10.66 6.76
C ASN A 109 15.75 12.15 6.97
N TYR A 110 16.96 12.45 7.43
CA TYR A 110 17.42 13.80 7.77
C TYR A 110 18.60 14.28 6.92
N ASP A 111 19.07 13.49 5.94
CA ASP A 111 20.09 13.96 5.01
C ASP A 111 19.61 15.26 4.35
N ASP A 112 20.35 16.31 4.72
CA ASP A 112 20.27 17.71 4.36
C ASP A 112 20.39 17.86 2.85
N TYR A 113 19.27 17.75 2.14
CA TYR A 113 19.18 18.20 0.77
C TYR A 113 18.97 19.72 0.82
N PRO A 114 19.89 20.53 0.25
CA PRO A 114 19.58 21.93 0.01
C PRO A 114 18.32 21.95 -0.83
N ILE A 115 17.24 22.49 -0.26
CA ILE A 115 16.13 22.99 -1.05
C ILE A 115 16.80 24.07 -1.92
N GLN A 116 17.07 23.77 -3.18
CA GLN A 116 17.36 24.83 -4.14
C GLN A 116 16.08 25.63 -4.26
N ASP A 117 16.02 26.71 -3.49
CA ASP A 117 15.02 27.75 -3.62
C ASP A 117 15.26 28.41 -4.98
N PHE A 118 14.49 28.00 -5.99
CA PHE A 118 14.54 28.53 -7.35
C PHE A 118 13.87 29.91 -7.43
N ASN A 119 14.21 30.82 -6.51
CA ASN A 119 13.58 32.13 -6.41
C ASN A 119 14.55 33.30 -6.21
N ASP A 120 15.84 33.14 -6.49
CA ASP A 120 16.75 34.29 -6.51
C ASP A 120 17.84 34.13 -7.57
N THR A 121 17.52 34.56 -8.79
CA THR A 121 18.46 35.17 -9.75
C THR A 121 17.68 35.81 -10.90
N ALA A 122 16.78 36.72 -10.55
CA ALA A 122 16.40 37.79 -11.46
C ALA A 122 17.57 38.80 -11.51
N SER A 123 18.57 38.55 -12.36
CA SER A 123 19.44 39.60 -12.93
C SER A 123 20.41 39.05 -13.99
N LYS A 124 20.18 39.50 -15.22
CA LYS A 124 21.13 39.64 -16.34
C LYS A 124 21.78 38.37 -16.90
N VAL A 125 21.09 37.73 -17.83
CA VAL A 125 21.74 37.11 -19.01
C VAL A 125 20.86 37.36 -20.24
N GLU A 126 21.41 38.08 -21.21
CA GLU A 126 20.82 38.30 -22.54
C GLU A 126 20.65 36.95 -23.27
N VAL A 127 19.40 36.65 -23.65
CA VAL A 127 19.07 35.51 -24.51
C VAL A 127 18.96 36.02 -25.94
N LYS A 128 19.84 35.49 -26.80
CA LYS A 128 19.79 35.66 -28.25
C LYS A 128 18.68 34.74 -28.77
N GLU A 129 17.62 35.33 -29.32
CA GLU A 129 16.50 34.60 -29.93
C GLU A 129 16.95 33.92 -31.23
N GLU A 130 16.81 32.60 -31.30
CA GLU A 130 16.73 31.85 -32.55
C GLU A 130 15.29 31.34 -32.73
N PRO A 131 14.65 31.55 -33.89
CA PRO A 131 13.30 31.09 -34.17
C PRO A 131 13.32 29.72 -34.83
N LEU A 132 12.48 28.78 -34.38
CA LEU A 132 11.86 27.64 -35.12
C LEU A 132 11.39 26.53 -34.16
N PRO A 133 10.43 25.66 -34.53
CA PRO A 133 9.15 25.91 -35.19
C PRO A 133 7.95 25.46 -34.33
N GLU A 134 6.82 26.04 -34.71
CA GLU A 134 5.44 25.82 -34.26
C GLU A 134 4.92 24.40 -34.60
N TYR A 135 5.18 23.40 -33.75
CA TYR A 135 4.38 22.17 -33.72
C TYR A 135 4.44 21.47 -32.35
N ASN A 136 3.75 21.97 -31.34
CA ASN A 136 3.47 21.17 -30.13
C ASN A 136 2.07 21.46 -29.55
N ALA A 137 1.08 21.57 -30.44
CA ALA A 137 -0.32 21.72 -30.04
C ALA A 137 -1.05 20.38 -29.76
N ILE A 138 -0.38 19.22 -29.79
CA ILE A 138 -1.06 17.94 -29.52
C ILE A 138 -0.21 16.97 -28.70
N LEU A 139 0.27 17.41 -27.53
CA LEU A 139 0.46 16.50 -26.42
C LEU A 139 0.05 17.23 -25.14
N ASN A 140 -1.19 17.00 -24.70
CA ASN A 140 -1.64 17.35 -23.35
C ASN A 140 -0.88 16.49 -22.33
N ILE A 141 0.40 16.80 -22.12
CA ILE A 141 1.21 16.25 -21.04
C ILE A 141 0.65 16.87 -19.76
N ARG A 142 -0.10 16.05 -19.02
CA ARG A 142 -0.72 16.42 -17.75
C ARG A 142 0.34 16.95 -16.79
N GLN A 143 0.20 18.20 -16.38
CA GLN A 143 0.98 18.76 -15.29
C GLN A 143 0.68 17.97 -14.01
N ARG A 144 1.75 17.60 -13.33
CA ARG A 144 1.75 16.84 -12.07
C ARG A 144 1.23 17.74 -10.95
N GLY A 145 -0.10 17.93 -10.89
CA GLY A 145 -0.76 18.82 -9.94
C GLY A 145 -2.28 18.83 -10.02
N GLU A 146 -2.87 18.38 -11.13
CA GLU A 146 -4.32 18.28 -11.20
C GLU A 146 -4.87 17.16 -10.31
N ARG A 147 -5.68 17.56 -9.34
CA ARG A 147 -6.47 16.66 -8.50
C ARG A 147 -7.39 15.84 -9.41
N THR A 148 -7.09 14.56 -9.54
CA THR A 148 -8.10 13.60 -10.00
C THR A 148 -9.25 13.62 -9.00
N ASN A 149 -10.50 13.73 -9.49
CA ASN A 149 -11.75 13.47 -8.74
C ASN A 149 -11.85 11.98 -8.33
N ARG A 150 -10.83 11.47 -7.65
CA ARG A 150 -10.82 10.12 -7.09
C ARG A 150 -11.50 10.19 -5.72
N PRO A 151 -12.59 9.46 -5.49
CA PRO A 151 -13.26 9.48 -4.20
C PRO A 151 -12.28 9.03 -3.11
N ARG A 152 -12.02 9.94 -2.18
CA ARG A 152 -11.13 9.77 -1.02
C ARG A 152 -11.74 8.67 -0.14
N ARG A 153 -11.12 7.50 -0.07
CA ARG A 153 -11.47 6.51 0.96
C ARG A 153 -11.27 7.18 2.32
N LYS A 154 -12.38 7.46 3.01
CA LYS A 154 -12.36 8.04 4.36
C LYS A 154 -11.66 7.06 5.30
N ALA A 155 -10.81 7.60 6.17
CA ALA A 155 -10.15 6.85 7.22
C ALA A 155 -11.20 6.16 8.10
N ILE A 156 -11.04 4.85 8.32
CA ILE A 156 -11.85 4.09 9.27
C ILE A 156 -11.45 4.56 10.67
N LYS A 157 -12.28 5.42 11.27
CA LYS A 157 -12.22 5.71 12.70
C LYS A 157 -12.60 4.42 13.44
N LYS A 158 -11.75 3.95 14.35
CA LYS A 158 -12.15 2.96 15.36
C LYS A 158 -13.28 3.60 16.17
N LEU A 159 -14.51 3.19 15.90
CA LEU A 159 -15.68 3.61 16.66
C LEU A 159 -15.90 2.60 17.78
N ASP A 160 -16.15 3.15 18.95
CA ASP A 160 -16.53 2.50 20.19
C ASP A 160 -17.50 1.32 19.98
N ASN A 161 -17.20 0.18 20.60
CA ASN A 161 -17.78 -1.14 20.30
C ASN A 161 -19.22 -1.34 20.84
N THR A 162 -19.84 -0.27 21.35
CA THR A 162 -21.21 -0.29 21.91
C THR A 162 -22.30 0.03 20.88
N ASN A 163 -21.93 0.58 19.72
CA ASN A 163 -22.86 0.96 18.65
C ASN A 163 -22.94 -0.04 17.49
N GLY A 164 -22.20 -1.16 17.53
CA GLY A 164 -22.23 -2.18 16.48
C GLY A 164 -23.59 -2.86 16.37
N CYS A 165 -24.15 -3.31 17.49
CA CYS A 165 -25.46 -3.97 17.52
C CYS A 165 -26.59 -3.05 17.09
N LYS A 166 -26.55 -1.76 17.47
CA LYS A 166 -27.53 -0.77 17.00
C LYS A 166 -27.47 -0.56 15.49
N LYS A 167 -26.26 -0.48 14.91
CA LYS A 167 -26.11 -0.38 13.45
C LYS A 167 -26.61 -1.62 12.72
N VAL A 168 -26.40 -2.80 13.28
CA VAL A 168 -26.94 -4.05 12.72
C VAL A 168 -28.47 -4.04 12.78
N LEU A 169 -29.06 -3.64 13.90
CA LEU A 169 -30.51 -3.51 14.05
C LEU A 169 -31.11 -2.46 13.12
N ASP A 170 -30.51 -1.27 13.02
CA ASP A 170 -30.94 -0.22 12.09
C ASP A 170 -30.82 -0.67 10.62
N SER A 171 -29.77 -1.42 10.29
CA SER A 171 -29.60 -2.00 8.97
C SER A 171 -30.67 -3.04 8.68
N LEU A 172 -30.99 -3.88 9.67
CA LEU A 172 -32.03 -4.90 9.55
C LEU A 172 -33.41 -4.25 9.35
N ILE A 173 -33.76 -3.26 10.18
CA ILE A 173 -35.01 -2.49 10.08
C ILE A 173 -35.12 -1.81 8.72
N LYS A 174 -34.03 -1.22 8.22
CA LYS A 174 -33.96 -0.59 6.90
C LYS A 174 -34.10 -1.59 5.74
N THR A 175 -33.60 -2.82 5.91
CA THR A 175 -33.77 -3.88 4.91
C THR A 175 -35.15 -4.52 4.92
N MET A 176 -35.83 -4.54 6.07
CA MET A 176 -37.15 -5.17 6.20
C MET A 176 -38.33 -4.20 6.02
N THR A 177 -38.13 -2.89 6.12
CA THR A 177 -39.15 -1.86 5.83
C THR A 177 -39.80 -1.98 4.43
N PRO A 178 -39.05 -2.28 3.35
CA PRO A 178 -39.66 -2.50 2.03
C PRO A 178 -40.48 -3.79 1.93
N LEU A 179 -40.26 -4.76 2.82
CA LEU A 179 -41.03 -6.02 2.85
C LEU A 179 -42.39 -5.83 3.54
N LEU A 180 -42.51 -4.84 4.43
CA LEU A 180 -43.75 -4.52 5.14
C LEU A 180 -44.70 -3.66 4.30
N ASN A 181 -44.17 -2.89 3.35
CA ASN A 181 -44.95 -2.09 2.42
C ASN A 181 -45.14 -2.84 1.10
N THR A 182 -45.92 -3.92 1.13
CA THR A 182 -46.40 -4.61 -0.08
C THR A 182 -47.40 -3.72 -0.81
N SER A 183 -46.89 -2.74 -1.54
CA SER A 183 -47.64 -1.95 -2.52
C SER A 183 -46.96 -2.13 -3.87
N THR A 184 -47.45 -3.16 -4.57
CA THR A 184 -47.54 -3.29 -6.03
C THR A 184 -46.71 -2.30 -6.85
N ASN A 185 -45.42 -2.56 -7.03
CA ASN A 185 -44.66 -1.96 -8.11
C ASN A 185 -43.67 -2.96 -8.69
N LYS A 186 -43.98 -3.46 -9.89
CA LYS A 186 -43.16 -4.37 -10.72
C LYS A 186 -41.76 -3.82 -11.09
N SER A 187 -41.34 -2.71 -10.49
CA SER A 187 -40.06 -2.02 -10.75
C SER A 187 -38.98 -2.29 -9.69
N GLN A 188 -39.29 -2.97 -8.58
CA GLN A 188 -38.36 -3.05 -7.43
C GLN A 188 -37.10 -3.90 -7.67
N TYR A 189 -37.06 -4.71 -8.73
CA TYR A 189 -35.96 -5.65 -9.00
C TYR A 189 -35.14 -5.36 -10.28
N TRP A 190 -35.38 -4.23 -10.96
CA TRP A 190 -34.64 -3.89 -12.19
C TRP A 190 -33.13 -3.77 -11.94
N PHE A 191 -32.74 -3.27 -10.77
CA PHE A 191 -31.34 -3.13 -10.36
C PHE A 191 -30.62 -4.49 -10.25
N PHE A 192 -31.32 -5.51 -9.75
CA PHE A 192 -30.76 -6.85 -9.62
C PHE A 192 -30.53 -7.50 -10.98
N GLY A 193 -31.52 -7.40 -11.89
CA GLY A 193 -31.38 -7.87 -13.27
C GLY A 193 -30.22 -7.20 -14.00
N ARG A 194 -30.07 -5.88 -13.86
CA ARG A 194 -28.94 -5.13 -14.43
C ARG A 194 -27.59 -5.63 -13.89
N HIS A 195 -27.49 -5.83 -12.58
CA HIS A 195 -26.25 -6.31 -11.97
C HIS A 195 -25.85 -7.71 -12.46
N ILE A 196 -26.82 -8.62 -12.59
CA ILE A 196 -26.57 -9.96 -13.14
C ILE A 196 -26.05 -9.86 -14.57
N THR A 197 -26.70 -9.06 -15.42
CA THR A 197 -26.29 -8.88 -16.81
C THR A 197 -24.88 -8.31 -16.93
N GLU A 198 -24.54 -7.30 -16.13
CA GLU A 198 -23.18 -6.74 -16.08
C GLU A 198 -22.14 -7.79 -15.66
N ARG A 199 -22.49 -8.66 -14.70
CA ARG A 199 -21.61 -9.75 -14.25
C ARG A 199 -21.43 -10.84 -15.30
N LEU A 200 -22.49 -11.23 -16.00
CA LEU A 200 -22.43 -12.23 -17.07
C LEU A 200 -21.64 -11.72 -18.28
N ASN A 201 -21.79 -10.44 -18.63
CA ASN A 201 -21.06 -9.81 -19.74
C ASN A 201 -19.55 -9.68 -19.44
N ALA A 202 -19.16 -9.63 -18.17
CA ALA A 202 -17.76 -9.59 -17.76
C ALA A 202 -17.09 -10.99 -17.74
N MET A 203 -17.85 -12.07 -17.93
CA MET A 203 -17.35 -13.45 -17.94
C MET A 203 -17.01 -13.92 -19.36
N ARG A 204 -16.21 -14.99 -19.48
CA ARG A 204 -16.00 -15.68 -20.76
C ARG A 204 -17.30 -16.34 -21.19
N LYS A 205 -17.54 -16.44 -22.51
CA LYS A 205 -18.80 -16.95 -23.08
C LYS A 205 -19.24 -18.30 -22.48
N VAL A 206 -18.31 -19.23 -22.29
CA VAL A 206 -18.60 -20.57 -21.73
C VAL A 206 -19.04 -20.49 -20.27
N ASP A 207 -18.35 -19.67 -19.46
CA ASP A 207 -18.62 -19.48 -18.04
C ASP A 207 -19.97 -18.76 -17.83
N ALA A 208 -20.27 -17.77 -18.67
CA ALA A 208 -21.54 -17.03 -18.65
C ALA A 208 -22.74 -17.94 -18.98
N VAL A 209 -22.60 -18.87 -19.93
CA VAL A 209 -23.65 -19.84 -20.29
C VAL A 209 -23.90 -20.84 -19.16
N CYS A 210 -22.84 -21.29 -18.47
CA CYS A 210 -23.00 -22.17 -17.32
C CYS A 210 -23.69 -21.45 -16.16
N ALA A 211 -23.26 -20.23 -15.85
CA ALA A 211 -23.85 -19.41 -14.78
C ALA A 211 -25.32 -19.05 -15.08
N SER A 212 -25.66 -18.70 -16.33
CA SER A 212 -27.03 -18.37 -16.70
C SER A 212 -27.98 -19.56 -16.58
N ARG A 213 -27.54 -20.76 -16.97
CA ARG A 213 -28.33 -21.99 -16.81
C ARG A 213 -28.65 -22.28 -15.35
N GLU A 214 -27.68 -22.09 -14.46
CA GLU A 214 -27.87 -22.32 -13.03
C GLU A 214 -28.79 -21.28 -12.39
N ILE A 215 -28.65 -20.00 -12.76
CA ILE A 215 -29.58 -18.94 -12.33
C ILE A 215 -31.01 -19.28 -12.75
N MET A 216 -31.21 -19.71 -14.01
CA MET A 216 -32.54 -20.09 -14.51
C MET A 216 -33.12 -21.32 -13.80
N ARG A 217 -32.26 -22.27 -13.38
CA ARG A 217 -32.68 -23.43 -12.59
C ARG A 217 -33.20 -22.98 -11.21
N LEU A 218 -32.44 -22.11 -10.53
CA LEU A 218 -32.81 -21.59 -9.22
C LEU A 218 -34.10 -20.78 -9.27
N VAL A 219 -34.29 -19.95 -10.29
CA VAL A 219 -35.54 -19.16 -10.45
C VAL A 219 -36.75 -20.06 -10.65
N LYS A 220 -36.63 -21.13 -11.46
CA LYS A 220 -37.74 -22.07 -11.69
C LYS A 220 -38.11 -22.91 -10.47
N CYS A 221 -37.20 -23.11 -9.52
CA CYS A 221 -37.47 -23.86 -8.29
C CYS A 221 -38.15 -23.03 -7.19
N VAL A 222 -38.34 -21.72 -7.37
CA VAL A 222 -38.97 -20.85 -6.36
C VAL A 222 -40.49 -20.75 -6.55
N ASP A 223 -41.02 -21.18 -7.69
CA ASP A 223 -42.45 -21.10 -8.04
C ASP A 223 -43.24 -22.41 -7.80
N THR A 224 -42.70 -23.35 -7.03
CA THR A 224 -43.38 -24.59 -6.57
C THR A 224 -43.34 -24.71 -5.06
#